data_AF-A0A1I4TSL6-F1
#
_entry.id   AF-A0A1I4TSL6-F1
#
_cell.length_a   1.000
_cell.length_b   1.000
_cell.length_c   1.000
_cell.angle_alpha   90.00
_cell.angle_beta   90.00
_cell.angle_gamma   90.00
#
_symmetry.space_group_name_H-M   'P 1'
#
loop_
_entity.id
_entity.type
_entity.pdbx_description
1 polymer ?
#
loop_
_entity_poly.entity_id
_entity_poly.type
_entity_poly.pdbx_seq_one_letter_code
_entity_poly.pdbx_strand_id
1 'polypeptide(L)' 'MVLAKGKDLLALRIREIAEKHRIEIVVDKTLARAMYDNVEINQAIPAEFYRAVANLLVYVMTRKKR' A
#
# COMPACT_ATOMS: atom_id res chain seq x y z
N MET A 1 -3.64 1.79 9.30
CA MET A 1 -2.28 1.92 9.87
C MET A 1 -1.29 1.45 8.83
N VAL A 2 -0.15 2.13 8.69
CA VAL A 2 0.95 1.69 7.80
C VAL A 2 1.77 0.62 8.51
N LEU A 3 1.81 -0.59 7.94
CA LEU A 3 2.53 -1.73 8.54
C LEU A 3 4.00 -1.78 8.12
N ALA A 4 4.30 -1.33 6.91
CA ALA A 4 5.65 -1.32 6.35
C ALA A 4 5.78 -0.24 5.28
N LYS A 5 6.96 0.36 5.17
CA LYS A 5 7.37 1.21 4.05
C LYS A 5 8.84 0.92 3.72
N GLY A 6 9.25 1.09 2.46
CA GLY A 6 10.61 0.81 2.05
C GLY A 6 10.92 1.34 0.65
N LYS A 7 12.22 1.45 0.35
CA LYS A 7 12.78 1.79 -0.96
C LYS A 7 13.79 0.74 -1.40
N ASP A 8 14.09 0.70 -2.69
CA ASP A 8 15.10 -0.16 -3.29
C ASP A 8 14.96 -1.63 -2.85
N LEU A 9 16.01 -2.23 -2.27
CA LEU A 9 16.04 -3.62 -1.82
C LEU A 9 14.97 -3.93 -0.76
N LEU A 10 14.65 -2.98 0.12
CA LEU A 10 13.61 -3.19 1.12
C LEU A 10 12.21 -3.26 0.49
N ALA A 11 11.95 -2.42 -0.52
CA ALA A 11 10.69 -2.47 -1.27
C ALA A 11 10.54 -3.79 -2.03
N LEU A 12 11.63 -4.28 -2.65
CA LEU A 12 11.66 -5.59 -3.29
C LEU A 12 11.32 -6.70 -2.28
N ARG A 13 11.93 -6.66 -1.09
CA ARG A 13 11.66 -7.65 -0.05
C ARG A 13 10.22 -7.64 0.45
N ILE A 14 9.61 -6.47 0.59
CA ILE A 14 8.18 -6.35 0.97
C ILE A 14 7.30 -7.01 -0.09
N ARG A 15 7.58 -6.79 -1.38
CA ARG A 15 6.85 -7.40 -2.49
C ARG A 15 6.99 -8.92 -2.50
N GLU A 16 8.20 -9.44 -2.33
CA GLU A 16 8.45 -10.89 -2.25
C GLU A 16 7.62 -11.54 -1.12
N ILE A 17 7.56 -10.90 0.06
CA ILE A 17 6.78 -11.42 1.19
C ILE A 17 5.29 -11.36 0.88
N ALA A 18 4.81 -10.27 0.27
CA ALA A 18 3.41 -10.12 -0.14
C ALA A 18 3.00 -11.22 -1.14
N GLU A 19 3.83 -11.48 -2.16
CA GLU A 19 3.61 -12.55 -3.13
C GLU A 19 3.54 -13.93 -2.48
N LYS A 20 4.49 -14.25 -1.59
CA LYS A 20 4.50 -15.52 -0.83
C LYS A 20 3.22 -15.76 -0.04
N HIS A 21 2.62 -14.70 0.49
CA HIS A 21 1.38 -14.77 1.27
C HIS A 21 0.12 -14.51 0.44
N ARG A 22 0.25 -14.41 -0.89
CA ARG A 22 -0.87 -14.12 -1.82
C ARG A 22 -1.60 -12.81 -1.47
N ILE A 23 -0.85 -11.80 -1.04
CA ILE A 23 -1.34 -10.44 -0.82
C ILE A 23 -1.25 -9.70 -2.16
N GLU A 24 -2.38 -9.14 -2.62
CA GLU A 24 -2.44 -8.40 -3.89
C GLU A 24 -1.57 -7.14 -3.83
N ILE A 25 -0.77 -6.92 -4.88
CA ILE A 25 0.08 -5.75 -5.03
C ILE A 25 -0.54 -4.81 -6.05
N VAL A 26 -0.95 -3.62 -5.61
CA VAL A 26 -1.45 -2.55 -6.48
C VAL A 26 -0.36 -1.50 -6.65
N VAL A 27 -0.04 -1.16 -7.90
CA VAL A 27 1.02 -0.20 -8.22
C VAL A 27 0.40 1.17 -8.52
N ASP A 28 0.50 2.08 -7.55
CA ASP A 28 0.24 3.51 -7.73
C ASP A 28 1.51 4.28 -7.32
N LYS A 29 2.28 4.73 -8.32
CA LYS A 29 3.56 5.40 -8.08
C LYS A 29 3.39 6.73 -7.35
N THR A 30 2.32 7.47 -7.64
CA THR A 30 2.07 8.79 -7.07
C THR A 30 1.71 8.67 -5.60
N LEU A 31 0.74 7.80 -5.28
CA LEU A 31 0.34 7.56 -3.90
C LEU A 31 1.47 6.93 -3.08
N ALA A 32 2.20 5.96 -3.64
CA ALA A 32 3.29 5.30 -2.92
C ALA A 32 4.40 6.28 -2.52
N ARG A 33 4.79 7.20 -3.42
CA ARG A 33 5.78 8.25 -3.11
C ARG A 33 5.26 9.21 -2.06
N ALA A 34 4.05 9.73 -2.24
CA ALA A 34 3.45 10.66 -1.29
C ALA A 34 3.31 10.06 0.13
N MET A 35 2.85 8.80 0.22
CA MET A 35 2.75 8.07 1.49
C MET A 35 4.13 7.77 2.11
N TYR A 36 5.14 7.47 1.29
CA TYR A 36 6.50 7.21 1.78
C TYR A 36 7.10 8.44 2.47
N ASP A 37 6.87 9.62 1.88
CA ASP A 37 7.41 10.89 2.36
C ASP A 37 6.64 11.44 3.57
N ASN A 38 5.33 11.18 3.68
CA ASN A 38 4.46 11.84 4.68
C ASN A 38 3.95 10.93 5.81
N VAL A 39 4.16 9.61 5.76
CA VAL A 39 3.60 8.68 6.75
C VAL A 39 4.66 7.74 7.32
N GLU A 40 4.69 7.58 8.63
CA GLU A 40 5.59 6.64 9.31
C GLU A 40 4.95 5.28 9.58
N ILE A 41 5.79 4.29 9.81
CA ILE A 41 5.36 2.95 10.22
C ILE A 41 4.61 3.05 11.56
N ASN A 42 3.55 2.25 11.71
CA ASN A 42 2.64 2.24 12.85
C ASN A 42 1.79 3.51 13.03
N GLN A 43 1.86 4.46 12.09
CA GLN A 43 0.94 5.59 12.08
C GLN A 43 -0.37 5.26 11.35
N ALA A 44 -1.44 5.93 11.77
CA ALA A 44 -2.67 5.99 11.01
C ALA A 44 -2.43 6.68 9.67
N ILE A 45 -3.22 6.33 8.67
CA ILE A 45 -3.18 7.01 7.38
C ILE A 45 -3.71 8.44 7.61
N PRO A 46 -3.03 9.49 7.14
CA PRO A 46 -3.54 10.86 7.19
C PRO A 46 -4.81 11.05 6.36
N ALA A 47 -5.64 12.01 6.75
CA ALA A 47 -6.94 12.23 6.13
C ALA A 47 -6.86 12.60 4.64
N GLU A 48 -5.81 13.30 4.23
CA GLU A 48 -5.55 13.65 2.82
C GLU A 48 -5.47 12.42 1.89
N PHE A 49 -5.07 11.26 2.41
CA PHE A 49 -4.93 10.03 1.62
C PHE A 49 -6.18 9.15 1.66
N TYR A 50 -7.21 9.48 2.45
CA TYR A 50 -8.39 8.63 2.62
C TYR A 50 -9.10 8.33 1.32
N ARG A 51 -9.28 9.32 0.45
CA ARG A 51 -9.94 9.10 -0.84
C ARG A 51 -9.18 8.11 -1.72
N ALA A 52 -7.87 8.29 -1.84
CA ALA A 52 -7.02 7.43 -2.66
C ALA A 52 -6.99 5.99 -2.12
N VAL A 53 -6.85 5.83 -0.80
CA VAL A 53 -6.84 4.52 -0.15
C VAL A 53 -8.20 3.84 -0.22
N ALA A 54 -9.30 4.58 -0.04
CA ALA A 54 -10.65 4.04 -0.19
C ALA A 54 -10.89 3.48 -1.61
N ASN A 55 -10.44 4.20 -2.64
CA ASN A 55 -10.54 3.72 -4.03
C ASN A 55 -9.75 2.41 -4.24
N LEU A 56 -8.56 2.29 -3.65
CA LEU A 56 -7.78 1.04 -3.68
C LEU A 56 -8.49 -0.12 -2.99
N LEU A 57 -9.10 0.13 -1.82
CA LEU A 57 -9.87 -0.88 -1.10
C LEU A 57 -11.04 -1.38 -1.95
N VAL A 58 -11.80 -0.47 -2.56
CA VAL A 58 -12.92 -0.81 -3.46
C VAL A 58 -12.44 -1.64 -4.64
N TYR A 59 -11.32 -1.27 -5.26
CA TYR A 59 -10.73 -2.00 -6.37
C TYR A 59 -10.38 -3.45 -6.00
N VAL A 60 -9.67 -3.67 -4.89
CA VAL A 60 -9.28 -5.01 -4.41
C VAL A 60 -10.51 -5.83 -4.03
N MET A 61 -11.48 -5.23 -3.32
CA MET A 61 -12.70 -5.93 -2.91
C MET A 61 -13.57 -6.36 -4.10
N THR A 62 -13.63 -5.55 -5.15
CA THR A 62 -14.42 -5.87 -6.36
C THR A 62 -13.80 -7.01 -7.15
N ARG A 63 -12.47 -7.07 -7.22
CA ARG A 63 -11.73 -8.18 -7.87
C ARG A 63 -11.88 -9.50 -7.12
N LYS A 64 -11.83 -9.47 -5.79
CA LYS A 64 -11.97 -10.68 -4.96
C LYS A 64 -13.37 -11.33 -5.02
N LYS A 65 -14.39 -10.58 -5.44
CA LYS A 65 -15.78 -11.09 -5.59
C LYS A 65 -16.03 -11.84 -6.91
N ARG A 66 -15.06 -11.85 -7.83
CA ARG A 66 -15.11 -12.62 -9.08
C ARG A 66 -14.20 -13.83 -8.95
#